data_AF-A0A7Y6A8W9-F1
#
_entry.id   AF-A0A7Y6A8W9-F1
#
_cell.length_a   1.000
_cell.length_b   1.000
_cell.length_c   1.000
_cell.angle_alpha   90.00
_cell.angle_beta   90.00
_cell.angle_gamma   90.00
#
_symmetry.space_group_name_H-M   'P 1'
#
loop_
_entity.id
_entity.type
_entity.pdbx_description
1 polymer ?
#
loop_
_entity_poly.entity_id
_entity_poly.type
_entity_poly.pdbx_seq_one_letter_code
_entity_poly.pdbx_strand_id
1 'polypeptide(L)'
;DELLSRLIAAIDPAEARVGVQTWGEATTDPAVRDIVADMTDRMRAMLHDCVTAWLVKVEHLEPAAARERAAPIAHQVMALYQAELLYTALRTPAEETAS
;
A
#
# COMPACT_ATOMS: atom_id res chain seq x y z
N ASP A 1 4.00 -2.88 -12.37
CA ASP A 1 3.71 -4.26 -11.94
C ASP A 1 4.70 -4.83 -10.93
N GLU A 2 6.00 -4.96 -11.23
CA GLU A 2 6.92 -5.70 -10.34
C GLU A 2 6.98 -5.22 -8.87
N LEU A 3 7.00 -3.90 -8.60
CA LEU A 3 6.98 -3.38 -7.24
C LEU A 3 5.70 -3.79 -6.48
N LEU A 4 4.54 -3.60 -7.11
CA LEU A 4 3.25 -3.96 -6.53
C LEU A 4 3.18 -5.47 -6.30
N SER A 5 3.61 -6.29 -7.27
CA SER A 5 3.64 -7.74 -7.12
C SER A 5 4.48 -8.19 -5.92
N ARG A 6 5.64 -7.56 -5.69
CA ARG A 6 6.48 -7.87 -4.52
C ARG A 6 5.83 -7.45 -3.20
N LEU A 7 5.17 -6.30 -3.16
CA LEU A 7 4.44 -5.83 -1.98
C LEU A 7 3.28 -6.78 -1.65
N ILE A 8 2.52 -7.19 -2.67
CA ILE A 8 1.40 -8.12 -2.52
C ILE A 8 1.87 -9.50 -2.06
N ALA A 9 2.93 -10.04 -2.67
CA ALA A 9 3.45 -11.36 -2.32
C ALA A 9 3.97 -11.44 -0.87
N ALA A 10 4.26 -10.29 -0.24
CA ALA A 10 4.69 -10.21 1.15
C ALA A 10 3.53 -10.08 2.16
N ILE A 11 2.28 -10.00 1.69
CA ILE A 11 1.12 -9.88 2.59
C ILE A 11 0.91 -11.21 3.32
N ASP A 12 1.05 -11.19 4.64
CA ASP A 12 0.57 -12.27 5.50
C ASP A 12 -0.95 -12.10 5.78
N PRO A 13 -1.77 -13.15 5.59
CA PRO A 13 -3.21 -13.03 5.80
C PRO A 13 -3.64 -12.74 7.24
N ALA A 14 -2.88 -13.18 8.25
CA ALA A 14 -3.18 -12.87 9.65
C ALA A 14 -2.84 -11.41 9.95
N GLU A 15 -1.68 -10.92 9.51
CA GLU A 15 -1.31 -9.51 9.64
C GLU A 15 -2.27 -8.58 8.88
N ALA A 16 -2.73 -8.98 7.69
CA ALA A 16 -3.71 -8.23 6.91
C ALA A 16 -5.03 -8.04 7.68
N ARG A 17 -5.51 -9.07 8.39
CA ARG A 17 -6.72 -8.97 9.23
C ARG A 17 -6.53 -8.00 10.39
N VAL A 18 -5.38 -8.04 11.06
CA VAL A 18 -5.04 -7.09 12.13
C VAL A 18 -5.03 -5.67 11.58
N GLY A 19 -4.42 -5.45 10.41
CA GLY A 19 -4.41 -4.15 9.74
C GLY A 19 -5.82 -3.63 9.44
N VAL A 20 -6.68 -4.46 8.83
CA VAL A 20 -8.06 -4.08 8.51
C VAL A 20 -8.90 -3.83 9.75
N GLN A 21 -8.74 -4.62 10.81
CA GLN A 21 -9.39 -4.36 12.09
C GLN A 21 -8.97 -3.01 12.67
N THR A 22 -7.66 -2.71 12.65
CA THR A 22 -7.11 -1.42 13.12
C THR A 22 -7.69 -0.25 12.33
N TRP A 23 -7.89 -0.40 11.01
CA TRP A 23 -8.58 0.61 10.19
C TRP A 23 -10.03 0.80 10.61
N GLY A 24 -10.74 -0.28 10.97
CA GLY A 24 -12.08 -0.21 11.54
C GLY A 24 -12.11 0.57 12.85
N GLU A 25 -11.19 0.28 13.77
CA GLU A 25 -11.06 0.98 15.06
C GLU A 25 -10.73 2.48 14.89
N ALA A 26 -9.91 2.84 13.91
CA ALA A 26 -9.61 4.24 13.57
C ALA A 26 -10.86 5.07 13.19
N THR A 27 -11.97 4.43 12.80
CA THR A 27 -13.21 5.16 12.49
C THR A 27 -13.92 5.68 13.74
N THR A 28 -13.63 5.12 14.91
CA THR A 28 -14.30 5.44 16.18
C THR A 28 -13.35 5.94 17.27
N ASP A 29 -12.07 5.55 17.23
CA ASP A 29 -11.04 5.99 18.18
C ASP A 29 -10.09 7.03 17.54
N PRO A 30 -10.09 8.29 18.04
CA PRO A 30 -9.18 9.35 17.56
C PRO A 30 -7.69 9.04 17.67
N ALA A 31 -7.25 8.35 18.74
CA ALA A 31 -5.83 8.05 18.93
C ALA A 31 -5.36 7.01 17.92
N VAL A 32 -6.19 5.99 17.66
CA VAL A 32 -5.92 4.99 16.62
C VAL A 32 -5.95 5.63 15.23
N ARG A 33 -6.90 6.55 14.99
CA ARG A 33 -6.98 7.30 13.73
C ARG A 33 -5.69 8.05 13.42
N ASP A 34 -5.14 8.75 14.40
CA ASP A 34 -3.92 9.56 14.20
C ASP A 34 -2.72 8.66 13.90
N ILE A 35 -2.63 7.48 14.54
CA ILE A 35 -1.60 6.47 14.24
C ILE A 35 -1.76 5.94 12.81
N VAL A 36 -2.97 5.51 12.41
CA VAL A 36 -3.23 4.97 11.07
C VAL A 36 -2.96 6.01 9.99
N ALA A 37 -3.31 7.28 10.24
CA ALA A 37 -3.02 8.38 9.33
C ALA A 37 -1.51 8.61 9.16
N ASP A 38 -0.76 8.70 10.26
CA ASP A 38 0.71 8.86 10.21
C ASP A 38 1.39 7.68 9.48
N MET A 39 0.98 6.45 9.78
CA MET A 39 1.50 5.27 9.09
C MET A 39 1.20 5.29 7.58
N THR A 40 -0.01 5.70 7.20
CA THR A 40 -0.44 5.81 5.80
C THR A 40 0.37 6.88 5.07
N ASP A 41 0.61 8.03 5.71
CA ASP A 41 1.37 9.13 5.12
C ASP A 41 2.85 8.77 4.95
N ARG A 42 3.45 8.08 5.93
CA ARG A 42 4.81 7.55 5.81
C ARG A 42 4.94 6.55 4.68
N MET A 43 3.98 5.63 4.54
CA MET A 43 4.00 4.67 3.44
C MET A 43 3.84 5.34 2.08
N ARG A 44 2.97 6.36 1.98
CA ARG A 44 2.81 7.18 0.78
C ARG A 44 4.10 7.91 0.41
N ALA A 45 4.77 8.53 1.39
CA ALA A 45 6.04 9.22 1.17
C ALA A 45 7.14 8.25 0.71
N MET A 46 7.26 7.09 1.36
CA MET A 46 8.20 6.05 0.95
C MET A 46 7.95 5.58 -0.48
N LEU A 47 6.70 5.29 -0.86
CA LEU A 47 6.34 4.89 -2.22
C LEU A 47 6.67 5.98 -3.23
N HIS A 48 6.40 7.24 -2.87
CA HIS A 48 6.72 8.40 -3.71
C HIS A 48 8.23 8.52 -3.95
N ASP A 49 9.05 8.37 -2.92
CA ASP A 49 10.51 8.40 -3.02
C ASP A 49 11.04 7.23 -3.86
N CYS A 50 10.52 6.01 -3.65
CA CYS A 50 10.89 4.84 -4.43
C CYS A 50 10.58 5.01 -5.92
N VAL A 51 9.37 5.48 -6.25
CA VAL A 51 8.97 5.71 -7.65
C VAL A 51 9.77 6.85 -8.27
N THR A 52 10.02 7.93 -7.51
CA THR A 52 10.89 9.04 -7.97
C THR A 52 12.28 8.51 -8.34
N ALA A 53 12.90 7.74 -7.46
CA ALA A 53 14.22 7.16 -7.70
C ALA A 53 14.22 6.21 -8.91
N TRP A 54 13.16 5.41 -9.07
CA TRP A 54 13.01 4.51 -10.22
C TRP A 54 12.90 5.29 -11.54
N LEU A 55 12.07 6.35 -11.59
CA LEU A 55 11.89 7.19 -12.78
C LEU A 55 13.19 7.90 -13.19
N VAL A 56 13.97 8.39 -12.23
CA VAL A 56 15.29 8.98 -12.53
C VAL A 56 16.25 7.92 -13.08
N LYS A 57 16.26 6.73 -12.48
CA LYS A 57 17.23 5.69 -12.82
C LYS A 57 16.92 4.99 -14.15
N VAL A 58 15.66 4.69 -14.41
CA VAL A 58 15.22 3.80 -15.50
C VAL A 58 14.69 4.60 -16.68
N GLU A 59 13.89 5.63 -16.43
CA GLU A 59 13.31 6.49 -17.47
C GLU A 59 14.16 7.73 -17.77
N HIS A 60 15.30 7.89 -17.07
CA HIS A 60 16.24 8.99 -17.21
C HIS A 60 15.59 10.38 -17.11
N LEU A 61 14.51 10.49 -16.33
CA LEU A 61 13.84 11.76 -16.09
C LEU A 61 14.68 12.66 -15.19
N GLU A 62 14.63 13.97 -15.47
CA GLU A 62 15.18 14.98 -14.56
C GLU A 62 14.50 14.89 -13.17
N PRO A 63 15.23 15.08 -12.06
CA PRO A 63 14.71 14.84 -10.71
C PRO A 63 13.40 15.57 -10.38
N ALA A 64 13.25 16.81 -10.83
CA ALA A 64 12.02 17.58 -10.60
C ALA A 64 10.82 16.98 -11.35
N ALA A 65 10.99 16.64 -12.63
CA ALA A 65 9.96 16.02 -13.45
C ALA A 65 9.60 14.61 -12.95
N ALA A 66 10.60 13.84 -12.51
CA ALA A 66 10.39 12.53 -11.88
C ALA A 66 9.54 12.65 -10.60
N ARG A 67 9.82 13.65 -9.75
CA ARG A 67 9.08 13.90 -8.50
C ARG A 67 7.60 14.19 -8.76
N GLU A 68 7.31 15.04 -9.75
CA GLU A 68 5.94 15.37 -10.15
C GLU A 68 5.22 14.13 -10.71
N ARG A 69 5.89 13.36 -11.57
CA ARG A 69 5.32 12.16 -12.20
C ARG A 69 5.13 11.01 -11.22
N ALA A 70 5.93 10.93 -10.17
CA ALA A 70 5.86 9.89 -9.16
C ALA A 70 4.59 9.97 -8.29
N ALA A 71 4.04 11.17 -8.05
CA ALA A 71 2.89 11.37 -7.17
C ALA A 71 1.64 10.54 -7.57
N PRO A 72 1.13 10.63 -8.82
CA PRO A 72 -0.02 9.81 -9.23
C PRO A 72 0.29 8.31 -9.25
N ILE A 73 1.52 7.90 -9.59
CA ILE A 73 1.92 6.48 -9.63
C ILE A 73 1.96 5.90 -8.22
N ALA A 74 2.61 6.59 -7.28
CA ALA A 74 2.68 6.16 -5.88
C ALA A 74 1.28 6.07 -5.25
N HIS A 75 0.40 7.01 -5.58
CA HIS A 75 -1.00 6.94 -5.15
C HIS A 75 -1.72 5.70 -5.69
N GLN A 76 -1.57 5.39 -6.98
CA GLN A 76 -2.17 4.21 -7.58
C GLN A 76 -1.61 2.90 -6.98
N VAL A 77 -0.30 2.81 -6.78
CA VAL A 77 0.34 1.64 -6.13
C VAL A 77 -0.19 1.46 -4.71
N MET A 78 -0.30 2.54 -3.94
CA MET A 78 -0.85 2.48 -2.58
C MET A 78 -2.30 1.98 -2.57
N ALA A 79 -3.14 2.52 -3.45
CA ALA A 79 -4.55 2.12 -3.54
C ALA A 79 -4.71 0.64 -3.89
N LEU A 80 -3.93 0.14 -4.86
CA LEU A 80 -3.94 -1.27 -5.24
C LEU A 80 -3.43 -2.17 -4.11
N TYR A 81 -2.37 -1.76 -3.40
CA TYR A 81 -1.87 -2.49 -2.25
C TYR A 81 -2.90 -2.55 -1.10
N GLN A 82 -3.57 -1.45 -0.78
CA GLN A 82 -4.62 -1.43 0.23
C GLN A 82 -5.84 -2.28 -0.16
N ALA A 83 -6.20 -2.29 -1.44
CA ALA A 83 -7.25 -3.17 -1.94
C ALA A 83 -6.88 -4.65 -1.77
N GLU A 84 -5.64 -5.02 -2.06
CA GLU A 84 -5.16 -6.39 -1.89
C GLU A 84 -5.06 -6.81 -0.42
N LEU A 85 -4.65 -5.89 0.47
CA LEU A 85 -4.70 -6.11 1.92
C LEU A 85 -6.12 -6.44 2.38
N LEU A 86 -7.10 -5.64 1.92
CA LEU A 86 -8.50 -5.85 2.24
C LEU A 86 -9.01 -7.18 1.69
N TYR A 87 -8.73 -7.48 0.42
CA TYR A 87 -9.08 -8.73 -0.22
C TYR A 87 -8.52 -9.94 0.55
N THR A 88 -7.22 -9.91 0.85
CA THR A 88 -6.53 -10.98 1.57
C THR A 88 -7.07 -11.16 3.00
N ALA A 89 -7.38 -10.07 3.69
CA ALA A 89 -7.93 -10.12 5.04
C ALA A 89 -9.33 -10.76 5.08
N LEU A 90 -10.17 -10.42 4.10
CA LEU A 90 -11.55 -10.90 4.00
C LEU A 90 -11.67 -12.32 3.43
N ARG A 91 -10.65 -12.79 2.70
CA ARG A 91 -10.65 -14.14 2.15
C ARG A 91 -10.56 -15.17 3.28
N THR A 92 -11.54 -16.08 3.31
CA THR A 92 -11.60 -17.17 4.30
C THR A 92 -10.91 -18.40 3.71
N PRO A 93 -10.16 -19.21 4.49
CA PRO A 93 -9.52 -20.42 3.98
C PRO A 93 -10.45 -21.45 3.32
N ALA A 94 -11.77 -21.33 3.54
CA ALA A 94 -12.78 -22.26 3.04
C ALA A 94 -13.01 -22.20 1.51
N GLU A 95 -12.52 -21.18 0.80
CA GLU A 95 -12.72 -21.04 -0.65
C GLU A 95 -11.70 -21.83 -1.49
N GLU A 96 -10.67 -22.42 -0.90
CA GLU A 96 -9.62 -23.17 -1.63
C GLU A 96 -9.88 -24.68 -1.79
N THR A 97 -10.94 -25.23 -1.19
CA THR A 97 -11.26 -26.67 -1.26
C THR A 97 -12.48 -27.02 -2.11
N ALA A 98 -13.06 -26.05 -2.83
CA ALA A 98 -14.27 -26.22 -3.64
C ALA A 98 -14.08 -26.08 -5.15
N SER A 99 -12.87 -26.36 -5.68
CA SER A 99 -12.64 -26.50 -7.12
C SER A 99 -11.97 -27.80 -7.49
#